data_AF-A0A087GXH7-F1
#
_entry.id   AF-A0A087GXH7-F1
#
_cell.length_a   1.000
_cell.length_b   1.000
_cell.length_c   1.000
_cell.angle_alpha   90.00
_cell.angle_beta   90.00
_cell.angle_gamma   90.00
#
_symmetry.space_group_name_H-M   'P 1'
#
loop_
_entity.id
_entity.type
_entity.pdbx_description
1 polymer ?
#
loop_
_entity_poly.entity_id
_entity_poly.type
_entity_poly.pdbx_seq_one_letter_code
_entity_poly.pdbx_strand_id
1 'polypeptide(L)'
;MSDIEIQGYNIPKNAMIKINIYAIGRDPKCWTNPNEFIPERFSNTSINYKGQHFELLPFGAGRRSCPGMTLGMTMPELGLLHILYFFNWSLPNGMTIEDIDMEEDGSLNIAKKVPLELVPTLRSSLVNKCDRI
;
A
#
# COMPACT_ATOMS: atom_id res chain seq x y z
N MET A 1 -31.82 -10.89 -6.66
CA MET A 1 -31.44 -9.81 -5.70
C MET A 1 -32.72 -9.23 -5.14
N SER A 2 -32.81 -9.15 -3.82
CA SER A 2 -33.91 -8.56 -3.05
C SER A 2 -33.37 -7.42 -2.19
N ASP A 3 -34.25 -6.69 -1.53
CA ASP A 3 -33.88 -5.81 -0.43
C ASP A 3 -33.20 -6.64 0.67
N ILE A 4 -32.28 -6.00 1.41
CA ILE A 4 -31.54 -6.61 2.52
C ILE A 4 -31.52 -5.66 3.71
N GLU A 5 -31.34 -6.20 4.90
CA GLU A 5 -31.12 -5.41 6.11
C GLU A 5 -29.67 -5.54 6.58
N ILE A 6 -29.03 -4.41 6.89
CA ILE A 6 -27.67 -4.37 7.44
C ILE A 6 -27.73 -3.50 8.70
N GLN A 7 -27.44 -4.07 9.87
CA GLN A 7 -27.39 -3.34 11.15
C GLN A 7 -28.66 -2.51 11.43
N GLY A 8 -29.85 -3.03 11.12
CA GLY A 8 -31.12 -2.32 11.28
C GLY A 8 -31.51 -1.41 10.11
N TYR A 9 -30.64 -1.22 9.11
CA TYR A 9 -30.90 -0.38 7.95
C TYR A 9 -31.36 -1.21 6.75
N ASN A 10 -32.51 -0.83 6.17
CA ASN A 10 -33.00 -1.40 4.93
C ASN A 10 -32.22 -0.85 3.73
N ILE A 11 -31.57 -1.74 2.99
CA ILE A 11 -30.84 -1.45 1.77
C ILE A 11 -31.67 -1.94 0.59
N PRO A 12 -32.16 -1.05 -0.28
CA PRO A 12 -32.95 -1.42 -1.44
C PRO A 12 -32.17 -2.32 -2.40
N LYS A 13 -32.89 -3.19 -3.10
CA LYS A 13 -32.37 -3.94 -4.23
C LYS A 13 -31.66 -2.99 -5.21
N ASN A 14 -30.51 -3.43 -5.72
CA ASN A 14 -29.65 -2.70 -6.66
C ASN A 14 -28.98 -1.45 -6.09
N ALA A 15 -29.06 -1.19 -4.77
CA ALA A 15 -28.26 -0.14 -4.16
C ALA A 15 -26.75 -0.40 -4.36
N MET A 16 -26.00 0.67 -4.68
CA MET A 16 -24.56 0.60 -4.80
C MET A 16 -23.93 0.70 -3.41
N ILE A 17 -23.24 -0.35 -2.99
CA ILE A 17 -22.48 -0.36 -1.73
C ILE A 17 -21.00 -0.13 -2.04
N LYS A 18 -20.43 0.93 -1.47
CA LYS A 18 -19.00 1.23 -1.55
C LYS A 18 -18.36 1.03 -0.17
N ILE A 19 -17.34 0.20 -0.10
CA ILE A 19 -16.55 0.01 1.12
C ILE A 19 -15.42 1.03 1.10
N ASN A 20 -15.39 1.94 2.08
CA ASN A 20 -14.37 2.98 2.17
C ASN A 20 -13.09 2.43 2.84
N ILE A 21 -12.33 1.64 2.09
CA ILE A 21 -11.08 1.01 2.57
C ILE A 21 -10.05 2.06 2.99
N TYR A 22 -10.02 3.21 2.30
CA TYR A 22 -9.14 4.33 2.64
C TYR A 22 -9.37 4.85 4.07
N ALA A 23 -10.62 5.07 4.44
CA ALA A 23 -10.98 5.50 5.79
C ALA A 23 -10.68 4.43 6.84
N ILE A 24 -10.98 3.16 6.55
CA ILE A 24 -10.71 2.03 7.46
C ILE A 24 -9.20 1.91 7.75
N GLY A 25 -8.36 1.99 6.72
CA GLY A 25 -6.90 1.92 6.86
C GLY A 25 -6.30 3.10 7.64
N ARG A 26 -7.07 4.15 7.90
CA ARG A 26 -6.66 5.35 8.65
C ARG A 26 -7.49 5.61 9.91
N ASP A 27 -8.35 4.67 10.31
CA ASP A 27 -9.19 4.84 11.49
C ASP A 27 -8.33 4.68 12.76
N PRO A 28 -8.21 5.71 13.62
CA PRO A 28 -7.46 5.60 14.88
C PRO A 28 -8.05 4.59 15.88
N LYS A 29 -9.29 4.13 15.68
CA LYS A 29 -9.88 3.03 16.46
C LYS A 29 -9.31 1.67 16.08
N CYS A 30 -8.85 1.52 14.84
CA CYS A 30 -8.25 0.29 14.34
C CYS A 30 -6.71 0.33 14.41
N TRP A 31 -6.12 1.51 14.25
CA TRP A 31 -4.69 1.67 14.04
C TRP A 31 -4.10 2.78 14.92
N THR A 32 -3.12 2.44 15.76
CA THR A 32 -2.28 3.44 16.44
C THR A 32 -1.49 4.24 15.40
N ASN A 33 -1.42 5.57 15.55
CA ASN A 33 -0.76 6.48 14.61
C ASN A 33 -1.06 6.15 13.14
N PRO A 34 -2.32 6.23 12.70
CA PRO A 34 -2.76 5.71 11.39
C PRO A 34 -2.12 6.41 10.18
N ASN A 35 -1.62 7.63 10.38
CA ASN A 35 -1.00 8.43 9.33
C ASN A 35 0.53 8.25 9.27
N GLU A 36 1.12 7.47 10.18
CA GLU A 36 2.57 7.21 10.21
C GLU A 36 2.89 5.90 9.49
N PHE A 37 3.95 5.92 8.68
CA PHE A 37 4.48 4.72 8.04
C PHE A 37 5.28 3.89 9.06
N ILE A 38 4.63 2.88 9.64
CA ILE A 38 5.23 1.98 10.66
C ILE A 38 5.08 0.52 10.21
N PRO A 39 6.04 -0.03 9.43
CA PRO A 39 6.00 -1.43 8.99
C PRO A 39 5.92 -2.44 10.14
N GLU A 40 6.56 -2.13 11.27
CA GLU A 40 6.66 -2.99 12.45
C GLU A 40 5.30 -3.26 13.10
N ARG A 41 4.26 -2.45 12.81
CA ARG A 41 2.89 -2.73 13.28
C ARG A 41 2.37 -4.09 12.80
N PHE A 42 2.93 -4.60 11.71
CA PHE A 42 2.60 -5.89 11.13
C PHE A 42 3.56 -7.01 11.56
N SER A 43 4.58 -6.69 12.36
CA SER A 43 5.45 -7.70 12.96
C SER A 43 4.76 -8.36 14.15
N ASN A 44 4.85 -9.69 14.23
CA ASN A 44 4.30 -10.49 15.33
C ASN A 44 2.78 -10.32 15.58
N THR A 45 2.02 -9.88 14.57
CA THR A 45 0.55 -9.86 14.60
C THR A 45 -0.03 -10.96 13.71
N SER A 46 -1.25 -11.39 13.99
CA SER A 46 -2.02 -12.27 13.10
C SER A 46 -2.65 -11.51 11.93
N ILE A 47 -2.66 -10.17 11.98
CA ILE A 47 -3.24 -9.32 10.94
C ILE A 47 -2.56 -9.58 9.58
N ASN A 48 -3.37 -9.72 8.54
CA ASN A 48 -2.96 -10.09 7.19
C ASN A 48 -3.99 -9.55 6.18
N TYR A 49 -3.60 -9.48 4.92
CA TYR A 49 -4.37 -8.87 3.83
C TYR A 49 -5.29 -9.84 3.08
N LYS A 50 -5.50 -11.07 3.58
CA LYS A 50 -6.22 -12.13 2.86
C LYS A 50 -7.75 -12.03 2.95
N GLY A 51 -8.27 -10.95 3.54
CA GLY A 51 -9.70 -10.65 3.63
C GLY A 51 -10.42 -11.31 4.82
N GLN A 52 -9.69 -11.73 5.85
CA GLN A 52 -10.25 -12.20 7.13
C GLN A 52 -10.16 -11.13 8.23
N HIS A 53 -9.40 -10.07 8.00
CA HIS A 53 -9.18 -8.99 8.97
C HIS A 53 -9.65 -7.69 8.31
N PHE A 54 -10.82 -7.21 8.73
CA PHE A 54 -11.55 -6.15 8.04
C PHE A 54 -10.92 -4.76 8.23
N GLU A 55 -9.96 -4.65 9.14
CA GLU A 55 -9.12 -3.48 9.36
C GLU A 55 -8.09 -3.32 8.22
N LEU A 56 -7.74 -4.41 7.50
CA LEU A 56 -6.76 -4.42 6.41
C LEU A 56 -7.30 -5.16 5.17
N LEU A 57 -7.91 -4.42 4.24
CA LEU A 57 -8.59 -4.98 3.05
C LEU A 57 -8.05 -4.49 1.69
N PRO A 58 -6.73 -4.43 1.45
CA PRO A 58 -6.19 -3.92 0.18
C PRO A 58 -6.62 -4.75 -1.05
N PHE A 59 -6.98 -6.02 -0.84
CA PHE A 59 -7.47 -6.94 -1.87
C PHE A 59 -8.96 -7.30 -1.70
N GLY A 60 -9.69 -6.58 -0.85
CA GLY A 60 -11.07 -6.89 -0.51
C GLY A 60 -11.22 -8.21 0.26
N ALA A 61 -12.43 -8.75 0.27
CA ALA A 61 -12.79 -9.97 1.00
C ALA A 61 -13.96 -10.73 0.34
N GLY A 62 -14.20 -11.96 0.81
CA GLY A 62 -15.35 -12.76 0.41
C GLY A 62 -15.33 -13.19 -1.07
N ARG A 63 -16.52 -13.38 -1.66
CA ARG A 63 -16.70 -13.94 -3.02
C ARG A 63 -16.11 -13.08 -4.16
N ARG A 64 -15.78 -11.82 -3.88
CA ARG A 64 -15.25 -10.85 -4.85
C ARG A 64 -13.90 -10.30 -4.41
N SER A 65 -13.17 -11.05 -3.56
CA SER A 65 -11.78 -10.75 -3.27
C SER A 65 -10.96 -10.74 -4.56
N CYS A 66 -9.89 -9.93 -4.57
CA CYS A 66 -9.07 -9.73 -5.74
C CYS A 66 -8.44 -11.07 -6.19
N PRO A 67 -8.71 -11.55 -7.41
CA PRO A 67 -8.11 -12.78 -7.91
C PRO A 67 -6.61 -12.62 -8.19
N GLY A 68 -6.12 -11.40 -8.31
CA GLY A 68 -4.72 -11.06 -8.54
C GLY A 68 -3.88 -10.86 -7.27
N MET A 69 -4.39 -11.22 -6.08
CA MET A 69 -3.72 -10.97 -4.79
C MET A 69 -2.26 -11.46 -4.76
N THR A 70 -2.02 -12.69 -5.19
CA THR A 70 -0.66 -13.25 -5.21
C THR A 70 0.27 -12.43 -6.09
N LEU A 71 -0.15 -12.11 -7.31
CA LEU A 71 0.64 -11.29 -8.23
C LEU A 71 0.87 -9.88 -7.66
N GLY A 72 -0.18 -9.28 -7.08
CA GLY A 72 -0.16 -7.95 -6.48
C GLY A 72 0.77 -7.83 -5.28
N MET A 73 1.15 -8.93 -4.64
CA MET A 73 2.17 -8.96 -3.59
C MET A 73 3.55 -9.30 -4.14
N THR A 74 3.65 -10.36 -4.95
CA THR A 74 4.95 -10.83 -5.47
C THR A 74 5.65 -9.78 -6.34
N MET A 75 4.91 -9.06 -7.19
CA MET A 75 5.48 -8.05 -8.07
C MET A 75 6.14 -6.89 -7.32
N PRO A 76 5.46 -6.18 -6.40
CA PRO A 76 6.10 -5.10 -5.65
C PRO A 76 7.17 -5.61 -4.69
N GLU A 77 7.01 -6.78 -4.07
CA GLU A 77 8.05 -7.35 -3.19
C GLU A 77 9.36 -7.58 -3.95
N LEU A 78 9.31 -8.25 -5.10
CA LEU A 78 10.50 -8.49 -5.93
C LEU A 78 11.05 -7.20 -6.54
N GLY A 79 10.17 -6.31 -7.00
CA GLY A 79 10.56 -5.00 -7.53
C GLY A 79 11.33 -4.18 -6.49
N LEU A 80 10.76 -4.03 -5.30
CA LEU A 80 11.37 -3.32 -4.17
C LEU A 80 12.68 -3.97 -3.73
N LEU A 81 12.70 -5.31 -3.61
CA LEU A 81 13.91 -6.04 -3.26
C LEU A 81 15.05 -5.72 -4.24
N HIS A 82 14.81 -5.80 -5.54
CA HIS A 82 15.84 -5.53 -6.54
C HIS A 82 16.34 -4.08 -6.47
N ILE A 83 15.44 -3.11 -6.47
CA ILE A 83 15.86 -1.69 -6.50
C ILE A 83 16.57 -1.26 -5.21
N LEU A 84 16.20 -1.82 -4.05
CA LEU A 84 16.85 -1.56 -2.76
C LEU A 84 18.15 -2.35 -2.56
N TYR A 85 18.27 -3.52 -3.20
CA TYR A 85 19.50 -4.32 -3.16
C TYR A 85 20.62 -3.67 -3.96
N PHE A 86 20.32 -3.23 -5.19
CA PHE A 86 21.32 -2.72 -6.12
C PHE A 86 21.69 -1.25 -5.92
N PHE A 87 20.73 -0.41 -5.51
CA PHE A 87 20.92 1.04 -5.51
C PHE A 87 20.78 1.66 -4.12
N ASN A 88 21.63 2.64 -3.86
CA ASN A 88 21.37 3.69 -2.89
C ASN A 88 20.53 4.79 -3.58
N TRP A 89 19.76 5.54 -2.80
CA TRP A 89 18.82 6.54 -3.32
C TRP A 89 19.10 7.90 -2.70
N SER A 90 19.07 8.95 -3.51
CA SER A 90 19.14 10.34 -3.07
C SER A 90 18.10 11.18 -3.81
N LEU A 91 17.72 12.32 -3.22
CA LEU A 91 16.87 13.29 -3.90
C LEU A 91 17.68 14.09 -4.94
N PRO A 92 17.05 14.50 -6.06
CA PRO A 92 17.72 15.31 -7.07
C PRO A 92 17.93 16.75 -6.57
N ASN A 93 18.86 17.46 -7.22
CA ASN A 93 18.99 18.92 -7.16
C ASN A 93 19.10 19.55 -5.75
N GLY A 94 19.59 18.80 -4.75
CA GLY A 94 19.72 19.31 -3.38
C GLY A 94 18.40 19.43 -2.61
N MET A 95 17.31 18.83 -3.11
CA MET A 95 16.04 18.74 -2.40
C MET A 95 16.19 18.00 -1.07
N THR A 96 15.37 18.37 -0.10
CA THR A 96 15.25 17.69 1.20
C THR A 96 13.94 16.88 1.27
N ILE A 97 13.77 16.12 2.36
CA ILE A 97 12.59 15.26 2.55
C ILE A 97 11.32 16.11 2.66
N GLU A 98 11.43 17.31 3.21
CA GLU A 98 10.34 18.26 3.39
C GLU A 98 9.81 18.81 2.06
N ASP A 99 10.63 18.78 1.00
CA ASP A 99 10.22 19.20 -0.34
C ASP A 99 9.36 18.15 -1.07
N ILE A 100 9.23 16.93 -0.51
CA ILE A 100 8.45 15.85 -1.12
C ILE A 100 6.96 16.09 -0.85
N ASP A 101 6.21 16.40 -1.91
CA ASP A 101 4.75 16.52 -1.84
C ASP A 101 4.12 15.14 -1.58
N MET A 102 3.55 14.93 -0.39
CA MET A 102 2.87 13.70 0.02
C MET A 102 1.35 13.72 -0.24
N GLU A 103 0.82 14.74 -0.91
CA GLU A 103 -0.57 14.78 -1.33
C GLU A 103 -0.88 13.63 -2.30
N GLU A 104 -2.12 13.16 -2.20
CA GLU A 104 -2.65 12.08 -3.02
C GLU A 104 -3.70 12.63 -3.99
N ASP A 105 -3.79 12.04 -5.17
CA ASP A 105 -4.85 12.31 -6.16
C ASP A 105 -5.44 11.00 -6.69
N GLY A 106 -6.69 11.08 -7.16
CA GLY A 106 -7.43 9.97 -7.74
C GLY A 106 -8.76 9.67 -7.05
N SER A 107 -9.42 8.60 -7.50
CA SER A 107 -10.74 8.19 -7.00
C SER A 107 -10.86 6.68 -6.85
N LEU A 108 -10.71 5.93 -7.95
CA LEU A 108 -10.73 4.47 -7.92
C LEU A 108 -9.37 3.88 -7.56
N ASN A 109 -8.30 4.50 -8.06
CA ASN A 109 -6.93 4.27 -7.63
C ASN A 109 -6.43 5.59 -7.07
N ILE A 110 -5.86 5.56 -5.87
CA ILE A 110 -5.25 6.71 -5.21
C ILE A 110 -3.74 6.57 -5.37
N ALA A 111 -3.09 7.62 -5.85
CA ALA A 111 -1.64 7.68 -6.05
C ALA A 111 -1.09 9.02 -5.56
N LYS A 112 0.24 9.16 -5.47
CA LYS A 112 0.85 10.46 -5.22
C LYS A 112 0.45 11.44 -6.32
N LYS A 113 0.04 12.64 -5.92
CA LYS A 113 -0.31 13.74 -6.82
C LYS A 113 0.88 14.17 -7.67
N VAL A 114 2.05 14.30 -7.04
CA VAL A 114 3.33 14.57 -7.70
C VAL A 114 4.19 13.29 -7.66
N PRO A 115 4.68 12.78 -8.80
CA PRO A 115 5.54 11.60 -8.83
C PRO A 115 6.79 11.78 -7.95
N LEU A 116 7.21 10.70 -7.29
CA LEU A 116 8.46 10.69 -6.52
C LEU A 116 9.65 10.59 -7.49
N GLU A 117 10.51 11.60 -7.48
CA GLU A 117 11.78 11.59 -8.23
C GLU A 117 12.94 11.21 -7.31
N LEU A 118 13.75 10.24 -7.73
CA LEU A 118 14.93 9.80 -7.00
C LEU A 118 16.07 9.53 -7.98
N VAL A 119 17.31 9.73 -7.50
CA VAL A 119 18.54 9.43 -8.23
C VAL A 119 19.13 8.12 -7.70
N PRO A 120 19.19 7.05 -8.51
CA PRO A 120 19.81 5.79 -8.10
C PRO A 120 21.34 5.86 -8.24
N THR A 121 22.07 5.38 -7.23
CA THR A 121 23.52 5.18 -7.28
C THR A 121 23.85 3.73 -6.97
N LEU A 122 24.62 3.05 -7.83
CA LEU A 122 24.97 1.64 -7.64
C LEU A 122 25.73 1.45 -6.32
N ARG A 123 25.34 0.45 -5.54
CA ARG A 123 25.91 0.19 -4.22
C ARG A 123 27.38 -0.26 -4.35
N SER A 124 28.28 0.41 -3.63
CA SER A 124 29.74 0.21 -3.73
C SER A 124 30.22 -1.22 -3.46
N SER A 125 29.50 -1.99 -2.62
CA SER A 125 29.80 -3.40 -2.38
C SER A 125 29.62 -4.29 -3.62
N LEU A 126 28.82 -3.87 -4.60
CA LEU A 126 28.58 -4.59 -5.84
C LEU A 126 29.52 -4.12 -6.97
N VAL A 127 29.91 -2.84 -6.98
CA VAL A 127 30.93 -2.29 -7.90
C VAL A 127 32.25 -3.05 -7.77
N ASN A 128 32.75 -3.19 -6.54
CA ASN A 128 33.99 -3.91 -6.22
C ASN A 128 33.97 -5.42 -6.51
N LYS A 129 32.80 -5.97 -6.91
CA LYS A 129 32.61 -7.38 -7.26
C LYS A 129 32.64 -7.58 -8.78
N CYS A 130 32.23 -6.57 -9.56
CA CYS A 130 32.37 -6.56 -11.02
C CYS A 130 33.81 -6.29 -11.47
N ASP A 131 34.59 -5.47 -10.75
CA ASP A 131 35.98 -5.18 -11.10
C ASP A 131 36.98 -6.33 -10.80
N ARG A 132 36.48 -7.47 -10.31
CA ARG A 132 37.28 -8.66 -9.93
C ARG A 132 37.01 -9.89 -10.80
N ILE A 133 36.30 -9.73 -11.91
CA ILE A 133 36.06 -10.75 -12.95
C ILE A 133 36.73 -10.25 -14.24
#